data_AF-A0A1X0QU66-F1
#
_entry.id   AF-A0A1X0QU66-F1
#
_cell.length_a   1.000
_cell.length_b   1.000
_cell.length_c   1.000
_cell.angle_alpha   90.00
_cell.angle_beta   90.00
_cell.angle_gamma   90.00
#
_symmetry.space_group_name_H-M   'P 1'
#
loop_
_entity.id
_entity.type
_entity.pdbx_description
1 polymer ?
#
loop_
_entity_poly.entity_id
_entity_poly.type
_entity_poly.pdbx_seq_one_letter_code
_entity_poly.pdbx_strand_id
1 'polypeptide(L)'
;MRKLIRKASLSQAKESSVTLGNSVRFWKSFWRMDVPLPARNVWFRLIHGKLPAASNLHKIIPSFSPFCRLCNRSSPSETSCHFLIDCRKKYLAWKLIWAHFFPLSPWSRHVLLQAILHLNFPQQNSVQSLDSSSIFGCSLLMIWKAHWRFIFDSTPFVPTLMLQETIRVVQSLAPPRTDNLTSP
;
A
#
# COMPACT_ATOMS: atom_id res chain seq x y z
N MET A 1 20.05 -0.97 -31.29
CA MET A 1 19.56 -1.62 -30.05
C MET A 1 18.56 -0.79 -29.21
N ARG A 2 18.58 0.56 -29.24
CA ARG A 2 17.62 1.41 -28.48
C ARG A 2 16.20 1.52 -29.07
N LYS A 3 16.03 1.25 -30.38
CA LYS A 3 14.72 1.36 -31.08
C LYS A 3 13.86 0.09 -31.01
N LEU A 4 14.44 -1.06 -30.65
CA LEU A 4 13.72 -2.34 -30.53
C LEU A 4 12.99 -2.50 -29.18
N ILE A 5 13.46 -1.81 -28.14
CA ILE A 5 12.83 -1.81 -26.80
C ILE A 5 11.47 -1.08 -26.81
N ARG A 6 11.27 -0.12 -27.72
CA ARG A 6 10.04 0.70 -27.75
C ARG A 6 8.85 0.00 -28.41
N LYS A 7 9.09 -0.95 -29.33
CA LYS A 7 8.01 -1.64 -30.07
C LYS A 7 7.44 -2.85 -29.33
N ALA A 8 8.25 -3.58 -28.56
CA ALA A 8 7.75 -4.67 -27.70
C ALA A 8 6.91 -4.14 -26.51
N SER A 9 7.14 -2.89 -26.09
CA SER A 9 6.38 -2.24 -25.02
C SER A 9 4.95 -1.82 -25.39
N LEU A 10 4.61 -1.78 -26.68
CA LEU A 10 3.34 -1.22 -27.16
C LEU A 10 2.32 -2.29 -27.61
N SER A 11 2.74 -3.52 -27.90
CA SER A 11 1.84 -4.56 -28.44
C SER A 11 1.23 -5.51 -27.40
N GLN A 12 1.63 -5.44 -26.12
CA GLN A 12 1.09 -6.31 -25.06
C GLN A 12 0.50 -5.54 -23.85
N ALA A 13 0.17 -4.25 -24.03
CA ALA A 13 -0.56 -3.47 -23.03
C ALA A 13 -2.07 -3.83 -22.97
N LYS A 14 -2.42 -5.10 -23.17
CA LYS A 14 -3.80 -5.61 -23.15
C LYS A 14 -3.96 -6.82 -22.23
N GLU A 15 -3.28 -6.79 -21.08
CA GLU A 15 -3.61 -7.58 -19.91
C GLU A 15 -3.63 -6.67 -18.69
N SER A 16 -4.84 -6.23 -18.34
CA SER A 16 -5.28 -5.73 -17.02
C SER A 16 -4.31 -4.83 -16.23
N SER A 17 -3.62 -3.94 -16.94
CA SER A 17 -3.10 -2.72 -16.34
C SER A 17 -4.31 -1.84 -16.00
N VAL A 18 -4.65 -1.74 -14.72
CA VAL A 18 -5.49 -0.65 -14.21
C VAL A 18 -4.71 0.66 -14.42
N THR A 19 -4.65 1.15 -15.66
CA THR A 19 -4.39 2.56 -15.92
C THR A 19 -5.65 3.29 -15.49
N LEU A 20 -5.77 3.49 -14.18
CA LEU A 20 -6.74 4.43 -13.63
C LEU A 20 -6.37 5.78 -14.27
N GLY A 21 -7.22 6.25 -15.19
CA GLY A 21 -7.12 7.61 -15.74
C GLY A 21 -7.40 8.60 -14.63
N ASN A 22 -6.43 8.79 -13.75
CA ASN A 22 -6.58 9.62 -12.56
C ASN A 22 -6.77 11.06 -12.99
N SER A 23 -7.88 11.66 -12.54
CA SER A 23 -8.19 13.06 -12.83
C SER A 23 -7.16 14.00 -12.20
N VAL A 24 -7.06 15.23 -12.71
CA VAL A 24 -6.25 16.28 -12.09
C VAL A 24 -6.65 16.50 -10.62
N ARG A 25 -7.95 16.37 -10.31
CA ARG A 25 -8.49 16.47 -8.94
C ARG A 25 -7.92 15.38 -8.04
N PHE A 26 -7.89 14.14 -8.51
CA PHE A 26 -7.31 13.02 -7.76
C PHE A 26 -5.87 13.31 -7.37
N TRP A 27 -5.03 13.71 -8.33
CA TRP A 27 -3.62 13.97 -8.06
C TRP A 27 -3.43 15.16 -7.13
N LYS A 28 -4.21 16.24 -7.29
CA LYS A 28 -4.20 17.36 -6.34
C LYS A 28 -4.52 16.91 -4.92
N SER A 29 -5.53 16.05 -4.73
CA SER A 29 -5.85 15.49 -3.42
C SER A 29 -4.71 14.62 -2.90
N PHE A 30 -4.19 13.70 -3.71
CA PHE A 30 -3.06 12.82 -3.36
C PHE A 30 -1.83 13.60 -2.87
N TRP A 31 -1.43 14.66 -3.59
CA TRP A 31 -0.23 15.43 -3.23
C TRP A 31 -0.42 16.30 -1.98
N ARG A 32 -1.66 16.61 -1.61
CA ARG A 32 -1.99 17.37 -0.38
C ARG A 32 -2.08 16.50 0.87
N MET A 33 -2.14 15.19 0.73
CA MET A 33 -2.17 14.25 1.85
C MET A 33 -0.94 14.42 2.73
N ASP A 34 -1.15 14.53 4.05
CA ASP A 34 -0.07 14.59 5.03
C ASP A 34 0.45 13.18 5.31
N VAL A 35 1.34 12.72 4.42
CA VAL A 35 1.89 11.37 4.41
C VAL A 35 3.40 11.47 4.24
N PRO A 36 4.19 10.70 5.02
CA PRO A 36 5.65 10.69 4.87
C PRO A 36 6.07 10.38 3.43
N LEU A 37 7.10 11.06 2.94
CA LEU A 37 7.56 10.90 1.56
C LEU A 37 7.83 9.43 1.16
N PRO A 38 8.45 8.57 2.00
CA PRO A 38 8.62 7.16 1.67
C PRO A 38 7.29 6.41 1.47
N ALA A 39 6.29 6.70 2.30
CA ALA A 39 4.94 6.13 2.18
C ALA A 39 4.25 6.62 0.90
N ARG A 40 4.34 7.92 0.61
CA ARG A 40 3.80 8.51 -0.62
C ARG A 40 4.41 7.89 -1.87
N ASN A 41 5.73 7.64 -1.89
CA ASN A 41 6.41 6.99 -3.02
C ASN A 41 5.91 5.55 -3.26
N VAL A 42 5.72 4.76 -2.19
CA VAL A 42 5.16 3.41 -2.32
C VAL A 42 3.74 3.47 -2.89
N TRP A 43 2.91 4.37 -2.37
CA TRP A 43 1.52 4.54 -2.82
C TRP A 43 1.45 5.00 -4.28
N PHE A 44 2.26 5.99 -4.67
CA PHE A 44 2.37 6.46 -6.05
C PHE A 44 2.75 5.33 -7.01
N ARG A 45 3.74 4.51 -6.65
CA ARG A 45 4.17 3.36 -7.46
C ARG A 45 3.08 2.29 -7.55
N LEU A 46 2.29 2.08 -6.50
CA LEU A 46 1.15 1.17 -6.53
C LEU A 46 0.12 1.63 -7.57
N ILE A 47 -0.29 2.90 -7.50
CA ILE A 47 -1.27 3.50 -8.41
C ILE A 47 -0.82 3.39 -9.88
N HIS A 48 0.46 3.61 -10.14
CA HIS A 48 1.02 3.50 -11.50
C HIS A 48 1.39 2.07 -11.93
N GLY A 49 1.18 1.06 -11.08
CA GLY A 49 1.57 -0.32 -11.37
C GLY A 49 3.09 -0.51 -11.52
N LYS A 50 3.89 0.39 -10.93
CA LYS A 50 5.36 0.42 -10.99
C LYS A 50 6.03 -0.11 -9.73
N LEU A 51 5.31 -0.90 -8.93
CA LEU A 51 5.94 -1.61 -7.83
C LEU A 51 6.88 -2.70 -8.37
N PRO A 52 8.04 -2.95 -7.74
CA PRO A 52 8.89 -4.12 -7.93
C PRO A 52 8.24 -5.40 -7.38
N ALA A 53 6.97 -5.62 -7.74
CA ALA A 53 6.30 -6.89 -7.58
C ALA A 53 7.02 -7.97 -8.40
N ALA A 54 6.98 -9.24 -7.97
CA ALA A 54 7.78 -10.28 -8.61
C ALA A 54 7.47 -10.42 -10.10
N SER A 55 6.21 -10.24 -10.51
CA SER A 55 5.80 -10.20 -11.93
C SER A 55 6.47 -9.08 -12.73
N ASN A 56 6.66 -7.90 -12.13
CA ASN A 56 7.35 -6.77 -12.76
C ASN A 56 8.87 -6.98 -12.79
N LEU A 57 9.43 -7.58 -11.74
CA LEU A 57 10.85 -7.93 -11.69
C LEU A 57 11.20 -9.00 -12.72
N HIS A 58 10.36 -10.03 -12.89
CA HIS A 58 10.56 -11.09 -13.89
C HIS A 58 10.66 -10.54 -15.32
N LYS A 59 9.89 -9.48 -15.65
CA LYS A 59 9.97 -8.81 -16.95
C LYS A 59 11.32 -8.14 -17.21
N ILE A 60 12.02 -7.72 -16.16
CA ILE A 60 13.32 -7.04 -16.24
C ILE A 60 14.46 -8.07 -16.13
N ILE A 61 14.30 -9.04 -15.23
CA ILE A 61 15.28 -10.06 -14.91
C ILE A 61 14.56 -11.43 -14.94
N PRO A 62 14.54 -12.13 -16.09
CA PRO A 62 13.79 -13.38 -16.25
C PRO A 62 14.18 -14.51 -15.30
N SER A 63 15.36 -14.45 -14.66
CA SER A 63 15.78 -15.43 -13.65
C SER A 63 15.03 -15.27 -12.31
N PHE A 64 14.41 -14.13 -12.04
CA PHE A 64 13.55 -13.96 -10.86
C PHE A 64 12.21 -14.65 -11.09
N SER A 65 11.77 -15.46 -10.11
CA SER A 65 10.44 -16.06 -10.18
C SER A 65 9.34 -14.98 -10.18
N PRO A 66 8.30 -15.10 -11.01
CA PRO A 66 7.17 -14.17 -11.00
C PRO A 66 6.19 -14.40 -9.85
N PHE A 67 6.36 -15.47 -9.07
CA PHE A 67 5.42 -15.89 -8.03
C PHE A 67 5.72 -15.25 -6.67
N CYS A 68 4.66 -15.07 -5.88
CA CYS A 68 4.77 -14.53 -4.52
C CYS A 68 5.50 -15.51 -3.59
N ARG A 69 6.64 -15.09 -3.05
CA ARG A 69 7.42 -15.92 -2.11
C ARG A 69 6.75 -16.11 -0.74
N LEU A 70 5.75 -15.30 -0.39
CA LEU A 70 5.00 -15.42 0.86
C LEU A 70 3.83 -16.41 0.80
N CYS A 71 3.34 -16.72 -0.41
CA CYS A 71 2.20 -17.61 -0.64
C CYS A 71 2.62 -19.03 -1.05
N ASN A 72 3.93 -19.30 -1.10
CA ASN A 72 4.54 -20.47 -1.72
C ASN A 72 4.18 -20.60 -3.23
N ARG A 73 4.71 -21.63 -3.91
CA ARG A 73 4.54 -21.84 -5.37
C ARG A 73 3.11 -22.12 -5.82
N SER A 74 2.16 -22.26 -4.89
CA SER A 74 0.75 -22.54 -5.17
C SER A 74 -0.06 -21.29 -5.55
N SER A 75 0.58 -20.12 -5.69
CA SER A 75 -0.06 -18.83 -5.87
C SER A 75 0.14 -18.28 -7.29
N PRO A 76 -0.82 -17.50 -7.83
CA PRO A 76 -0.62 -16.78 -9.10
C PRO A 76 0.57 -15.81 -9.05
N SER A 77 0.98 -15.35 -10.22
CA SER A 77 2.00 -14.31 -10.41
C SER A 77 1.75 -13.11 -9.47
N GLU A 78 2.79 -12.65 -8.76
CA GLU A 78 2.68 -11.54 -7.81
C GLU A 78 2.55 -10.21 -8.57
N THR A 79 1.30 -9.78 -8.77
CA THR A 79 0.94 -8.46 -9.31
C THR A 79 1.19 -7.35 -8.28
N SER A 80 1.13 -6.08 -8.70
CA SER A 80 1.23 -4.92 -7.78
C SER A 80 0.20 -4.97 -6.65
N CYS A 81 -1.04 -5.38 -6.93
CA CYS A 81 -2.06 -5.57 -5.90
C CYS A 81 -1.75 -6.75 -4.99
N HIS A 82 -1.27 -7.88 -5.52
CA HIS A 82 -0.82 -9.00 -4.67
C HIS A 82 0.37 -8.63 -3.77
N PHE A 83 1.25 -7.78 -4.29
CA PHE A 83 2.45 -7.33 -3.60
C PHE A 83 2.16 -6.51 -2.34
N LEU A 84 1.07 -5.72 -2.29
CA LEU A 84 0.70 -4.94 -1.08
C LEU A 84 -0.62 -5.35 -0.42
N ILE A 85 -1.52 -6.04 -1.12
CA ILE A 85 -2.91 -6.22 -0.69
C ILE A 85 -3.32 -7.70 -0.71
N ASP A 86 -3.32 -8.34 -1.88
CA ASP A 86 -4.06 -9.61 -2.06
C ASP A 86 -3.33 -10.86 -1.52
N CYS A 87 -2.05 -10.74 -1.17
CA CYS A 87 -1.33 -11.81 -0.49
C CYS A 87 -1.98 -12.11 0.87
N ARG A 88 -2.29 -13.38 1.19
CA ARG A 88 -3.01 -13.79 2.41
C ARG A 88 -2.48 -13.14 3.69
N LYS A 89 -1.16 -13.11 3.88
CA LYS A 89 -0.53 -12.48 5.06
C LYS A 89 -0.71 -10.96 5.08
N LYS A 90 -0.62 -10.31 3.91
CA LYS A 90 -0.80 -8.85 3.76
C LYS A 90 -2.26 -8.45 3.91
N TYR A 91 -3.18 -9.23 3.35
CA TYR A 91 -4.61 -9.05 3.53
C TYR A 91 -5.02 -9.19 4.99
N LEU A 92 -4.43 -10.14 5.72
CA LEU A 92 -4.64 -10.27 7.16
C LEU A 92 -4.08 -9.06 7.94
N ALA A 93 -2.90 -8.55 7.56
CA ALA A 93 -2.35 -7.33 8.15
C ALA A 93 -3.30 -6.13 7.95
N TRP A 94 -3.80 -5.96 6.72
CA TRP A 94 -4.80 -4.93 6.45
C TRP A 94 -6.09 -5.11 7.25
N LYS A 95 -6.59 -6.35 7.40
CA LYS A 95 -7.78 -6.62 8.22
C LYS A 95 -7.59 -6.18 9.67
N LEU A 96 -6.41 -6.44 10.25
CA LEU A 96 -6.08 -6.04 11.62
C LEU A 96 -5.97 -4.51 11.75
N ILE A 97 -5.28 -3.87 10.80
CA ILE A 97 -5.19 -2.39 10.72
C ILE A 97 -6.58 -1.77 10.59
N TRP A 98 -7.41 -2.30 9.72
CA TRP A 98 -8.76 -1.81 9.50
C TRP A 98 -9.63 -1.93 10.75
N ALA A 99 -9.62 -3.09 11.41
CA ALA A 99 -10.37 -3.30 12.65
C ALA A 99 -9.95 -2.34 13.77
N HIS A 100 -8.68 -1.92 13.78
CA HIS A 100 -8.17 -0.97 14.77
C HIS A 100 -8.61 0.48 14.49
N PHE A 101 -8.41 0.96 13.26
CA PHE A 101 -8.63 2.39 12.94
C PHE A 101 -10.05 2.71 12.47
N PHE A 102 -10.77 1.74 11.91
CA PHE A 102 -12.08 1.92 11.30
C PHE A 102 -13.09 0.86 11.80
N PRO A 103 -13.26 0.68 13.13
CA PRO A 103 -14.04 -0.42 13.69
C PRO A 103 -15.52 -0.39 13.30
N LEU A 104 -16.06 0.79 12.95
CA LEU A 104 -17.44 0.97 12.51
C LEU A 104 -17.63 0.78 10.99
N SER A 105 -16.54 0.73 10.22
CA SER A 105 -16.60 0.61 8.77
C SER A 105 -16.48 -0.84 8.32
N PRO A 106 -17.30 -1.30 7.35
CA PRO A 106 -17.26 -2.69 6.89
C PRO A 106 -15.91 -3.02 6.23
N TRP A 107 -15.36 -4.18 6.55
CA TRP A 107 -14.12 -4.67 5.95
C TRP A 107 -14.42 -5.49 4.69
N SER A 108 -13.89 -5.04 3.55
CA SER A 108 -13.78 -5.88 2.36
C SER A 108 -12.63 -5.42 1.46
N ARG A 109 -12.16 -6.31 0.60
CA ARG A 109 -11.17 -5.98 -0.45
C ARG A 109 -11.63 -4.79 -1.29
N HIS A 110 -12.92 -4.72 -1.62
CA HIS A 110 -13.46 -3.63 -2.43
C HIS A 110 -13.29 -2.28 -1.74
N VAL A 111 -13.67 -2.16 -0.47
CA VAL A 111 -13.56 -0.89 0.28
C VAL A 111 -12.10 -0.49 0.48
N LEU A 112 -11.21 -1.46 0.70
CA LEU A 112 -9.77 -1.22 0.77
C LEU A 112 -9.21 -0.65 -0.55
N LEU A 113 -9.61 -1.22 -1.70
CA LEU A 113 -9.19 -0.70 -3.00
C LEU A 113 -9.80 0.66 -3.31
N GLN A 114 -11.03 0.93 -2.88
CA GLN A 114 -11.64 2.26 -2.98
C GLN A 114 -10.83 3.31 -2.20
N ALA A 115 -10.43 3.00 -0.97
CA ALA A 115 -9.59 3.90 -0.17
C ALA A 115 -8.21 4.13 -0.81
N ILE A 116 -7.55 3.08 -1.31
CA ILE A 116 -6.19 3.17 -1.83
C ILE A 116 -6.14 3.78 -3.24
N LEU A 117 -7.02 3.35 -4.15
CA LEU A 117 -6.96 3.73 -5.56
C LEU A 117 -7.81 4.95 -5.89
N HIS A 118 -8.83 5.25 -5.08
CA HIS A 118 -9.74 6.36 -5.32
C HIS A 118 -9.73 7.42 -4.21
N LEU A 119 -8.91 7.24 -3.15
CA LEU A 119 -8.85 8.11 -1.96
C LEU A 119 -10.21 8.25 -1.25
N ASN A 120 -11.06 7.24 -1.38
CA ASN A 120 -12.36 7.17 -0.71
C ASN A 120 -12.17 6.54 0.67
N PHE A 121 -11.76 7.35 1.66
CA PHE A 121 -11.44 6.85 2.99
C PHE A 121 -12.71 6.54 3.81
N PRO A 122 -12.70 5.46 4.61
CA PRO A 122 -13.76 5.18 5.57
C PRO A 122 -13.87 6.28 6.63
N GLN A 123 -15.06 6.43 7.21
CA GLN A 123 -15.24 7.32 8.35
C GLN A 123 -14.48 6.79 9.57
N GLN A 124 -13.77 7.69 10.24
CA GLN A 124 -13.06 7.41 11.48
C GLN A 124 -13.92 7.73 12.69
N ASN A 125 -13.60 7.07 13.80
CA ASN A 125 -14.05 7.53 15.10
C ASN A 125 -13.27 8.80 15.46
N SER A 126 -13.98 9.87 15.81
CA SER A 126 -13.46 11.22 16.09
C SER A 126 -12.41 11.30 17.21
N VAL A 127 -12.25 10.24 18.00
CA VAL A 127 -11.45 10.22 19.24
C VAL A 127 -9.93 10.24 18.99
N GLN A 128 -9.45 9.81 17.81
CA GLN A 128 -8.01 9.62 17.60
C GLN A 128 -7.27 10.76 16.89
N SER A 129 -7.94 11.75 16.29
CA SER A 129 -7.30 12.87 15.54
C SER A 129 -6.28 12.47 14.45
N LEU A 130 -6.24 11.19 14.06
CA LEU A 130 -5.28 10.67 13.08
C LEU A 130 -5.82 10.82 11.68
N ASP A 131 -5.05 11.40 10.76
CA ASP A 131 -5.48 11.51 9.37
C ASP A 131 -5.57 10.13 8.67
N SER A 132 -6.67 9.88 7.97
CA SER A 132 -6.90 8.62 7.25
C SER A 132 -5.83 8.35 6.19
N SER A 133 -5.43 9.38 5.45
CA SER A 133 -4.41 9.21 4.43
C SER A 133 -3.06 8.80 5.04
N SER A 134 -2.72 9.34 6.21
CA SER A 134 -1.58 8.90 7.02
C SER A 134 -1.64 7.42 7.39
N ILE A 135 -2.81 6.92 7.83
CA ILE A 135 -3.00 5.49 8.15
C ILE A 135 -2.76 4.61 6.93
N PHE A 136 -3.41 4.90 5.79
CA PHE A 136 -3.24 4.10 4.58
C PHE A 136 -1.81 4.18 4.02
N GLY A 137 -1.22 5.36 3.97
CA GLY A 137 0.14 5.57 3.50
C GLY A 137 1.18 4.84 4.35
N CYS A 138 1.08 4.96 5.68
CA CYS A 138 1.99 4.27 6.61
C CYS A 138 1.79 2.76 6.57
N SER A 139 0.55 2.28 6.45
CA SER A 139 0.25 0.85 6.28
C SER A 139 0.92 0.27 5.04
N LEU A 140 0.78 0.96 3.89
CA LEU A 140 1.45 0.59 2.63
C LEU A 140 2.97 0.52 2.81
N LEU A 141 3.56 1.52 3.48
CA LEU A 141 4.99 1.56 3.76
C LEU A 141 5.44 0.41 4.66
N MET A 142 4.69 0.09 5.72
CA MET A 142 5.06 -0.96 6.66
C MET A 142 4.98 -2.33 6.00
N ILE A 143 3.92 -2.60 5.25
CA ILE A 143 3.77 -3.84 4.48
C ILE A 143 4.88 -3.96 3.43
N TRP A 144 5.21 -2.86 2.75
CA TRP A 144 6.33 -2.80 1.80
C TRP A 144 7.66 -3.13 2.48
N LYS A 145 7.98 -2.48 3.61
CA LYS A 145 9.22 -2.72 4.36
C LYS A 145 9.32 -4.17 4.81
N ALA A 146 8.23 -4.72 5.37
CA ALA A 146 8.20 -6.11 5.82
C ALA A 146 8.32 -7.12 4.67
N HIS A 147 7.74 -6.82 3.50
CA HIS A 147 7.98 -7.62 2.30
C HIS A 147 9.48 -7.69 2.00
N TRP A 148 10.16 -6.55 1.92
CA TRP A 148 11.58 -6.53 1.56
C TRP A 148 12.49 -7.14 2.61
N ARG A 149 12.19 -6.96 3.90
CA ARG A 149 12.90 -7.65 4.98
C ARG A 149 12.72 -9.16 4.93
N PHE A 150 11.55 -9.65 4.52
CA PHE A 150 11.34 -11.07 4.28
C PHE A 150 12.19 -11.58 3.10
N ILE A 151 12.32 -10.79 2.04
CA ILE A 151 13.10 -11.18 0.86
C ILE A 151 14.60 -11.15 1.09
N PHE A 152 15.13 -10.06 1.67
CA PHE A 152 16.57 -9.82 1.75
C PHE A 152 17.17 -10.24 3.08
N ASP A 153 16.41 -10.15 4.16
CA ASP A 153 16.92 -10.37 5.53
C ASP A 153 16.32 -11.65 6.16
N SER A 154 15.56 -12.43 5.38
CA SER A 154 14.82 -13.62 5.84
C SER A 154 13.94 -13.38 7.08
N THR A 155 13.54 -12.13 7.33
CA THR A 155 12.69 -11.77 8.48
C THR A 155 11.25 -12.22 8.21
N PRO A 156 10.61 -13.03 9.07
CA PRO A 156 9.25 -13.48 8.85
C PRO A 156 8.26 -12.31 8.72
N PHE A 157 7.36 -12.37 7.73
CA PHE A 157 6.24 -11.44 7.66
C PHE A 157 5.18 -11.82 8.71
N VAL A 158 5.00 -10.97 9.73
CA VAL A 158 4.06 -11.16 10.83
C VAL A 158 2.97 -10.06 10.80
N PRO A 159 1.69 -10.40 10.53
CA PRO A 159 0.63 -9.40 10.39
C PRO A 159 0.38 -8.51 11.61
N THR A 160 0.52 -9.04 12.83
CA THR A 160 0.32 -8.27 14.07
C THR A 160 1.40 -7.20 14.27
N LEU A 161 2.65 -7.48 13.86
CA LEU A 161 3.72 -6.47 13.88
C LEU A 161 3.44 -5.33 12.90
N MET A 162 2.75 -5.60 11.78
CA MET A 162 2.38 -4.54 10.84
C MET A 162 1.36 -3.58 11.44
N LEU A 163 0.41 -4.09 12.22
CA LEU A 163 -0.50 -3.25 12.99
C LEU A 163 0.27 -2.37 13.98
N GLN A 164 1.14 -2.98 14.80
CA GLN A 164 1.88 -2.27 15.85
C GLN A 164 2.78 -1.16 15.27
N GLU A 165 3.56 -1.48 14.23
CA GLU A 165 4.42 -0.48 13.58
C GLU A 165 3.61 0.61 12.88
N THR A 166 2.47 0.27 12.29
CA THR A 166 1.58 1.28 11.69
C THR A 166 1.06 2.23 12.75
N ILE A 167 0.54 1.72 13.88
CA ILE A 167 0.10 2.54 15.02
C ILE A 167 1.23 3.48 15.47
N ARG A 168 2.42 2.92 15.71
CA ARG A 168 3.58 3.68 16.19
C ARG A 168 3.96 4.82 15.23
N VAL A 169 4.04 4.53 13.93
CA VAL A 169 4.42 5.54 12.92
C VAL A 169 3.32 6.59 12.78
N VAL A 170 2.05 6.19 12.69
CA VAL A 170 0.95 7.13 12.52
C VAL A 170 0.82 8.06 13.74
N GLN A 171 0.94 7.53 14.96
CA GLN A 171 0.92 8.34 16.18
C GLN A 171 2.08 9.33 16.25
N SER A 172 3.26 8.98 15.71
CA SER A 172 4.39 9.91 15.64
C SER A 172 4.18 11.09 14.67
N LEU A 173 3.19 11.00 13.79
CA LEU A 173 2.79 12.07 12.88
C LEU A 173 1.67 12.95 13.45
N ALA A 174 0.99 12.50 14.51
CA ALA A 174 -0.06 13.27 15.13
C ALA A 174 0.54 14.52 15.80
N PRO A 175 -0.09 15.70 15.65
CA PRO A 175 0.33 16.87 16.40
C PRO A 175 0.24 16.59 17.91
N PRO A 176 1.11 17.20 18.74
CA PRO A 176 1.02 17.08 20.19
C PRO A 176 -0.39 17.48 20.63
N ARG A 177 -1.02 16.71 21.54
CA ARG A 177 -2.26 17.15 22.18
C ARG A 177 -1.96 18.45 22.93
N THR A 178 -2.47 19.56 22.43
CA THR A 178 -2.58 20.78 23.21
C THR A 178 -3.73 20.56 24.19
N ASP A 179 -3.45 19.88 25.30
CA ASP A 179 -4.38 19.89 26.42
C ASP A 179 -4.48 21.35 26.88
N ASN A 180 -5.69 21.90 26.78
CA ASN A 180 -5.99 23.31 27.05
C ASN A 180 -5.51 23.71 28.45
N LEU A 181 -4.37 24.40 28.52
CA LEU A 181 -3.99 25.26 29.64
C LEU A 181 -4.85 26.53 29.59
N THR A 182 -6.15 26.37 29.81
CA THR A 182 -7.04 27.45 30.24
C THR A 182 -8.04 26.83 31.19
N SER A 183 -7.69 26.83 32.48
CA SER A 183 -8.64 26.83 33.59
C SER A 183 -8.49 28.17 34.30
N PRO A 184 -9.59 28.69 34.87
CA PRO A 184 -9.93 30.12 34.95
C PRO A 184 -9.03 30.95 35.87
#